data_AF-A0A370B5Z1-F1
#
_entry.id   AF-A0A370B5Z1-F1
#
_cell.length_a   1.000
_cell.length_b   1.000
_cell.length_c   1.000
_cell.angle_alpha   90.00
_cell.angle_beta   90.00
_cell.angle_gamma   90.00
#
_symmetry.space_group_name_H-M   'P 1'
#
loop_
_entity.id
_entity.type
_entity.pdbx_description
1 polymer ?
#
loop_
_entity_poly.entity_id
_entity_poly.type
_entity_poly.pdbx_seq_one_letter_code
_entity_poly.pdbx_strand_id
1 'polypeptide(L)'
;APALADEGIHIIRWPELTEKEQARLFTLFRQQIFPVLTPLAVDPAHPFPYISGLSLNLAVVVRNPVTGHRHFARVKVPPLLARFLEASPQRYVPLEDVIAAHLEELFPGMEVLAHHMFRVTRNEDLEVEEDDAENLLKALEKELMRRRFGPPVRLEVEESIDPYILDLLVRELKVSDAEVYPLPGPLDLTALFGISALDRPELKFPKFIAGTHRDLAEVESASAPDIFAALRERDVLLHHPYDSFSTSVQAFLEQAAADPDVLAIKQTLYRTSGDSPIVDALIDAAESGKQVLVLVEIKARFDEQANIKWARKLEESGCHVVYGLVGLKTHCKLSLVVRQEGENLRRYSHVGTGNYHPKTARLYEDLGLLTADPQVGADLSDLFNRLSGYSRRETYRRLLVAPKSLRDGLVARINKEAAHQHAGRPAYVRIKVNSMVDEAVIDACYRAARAGVPVDIWVRGICAVRPGVAGLSENIRVRSVLGRFLEHSRVFAFGNGGEPEVWLGSADMMHRNLDRRIEALVRISDPAHRAAITRLLETGMSDSTSSWHLGADGNWTRHSTDAEGRPLRNVQEMLIDARRRRRAAP
;
A
#
# COMPACT_ATOMS: atom_id res chain seq x y z
N ALA A 1 -0.37 -25.95 12.40
CA ALA A 1 -0.54 -25.63 10.97
C ALA A 1 -0.28 -26.89 10.13
N PRO A 2 -1.33 -27.68 9.81
CA PRO A 2 -1.16 -29.03 9.24
C PRO A 2 -0.37 -29.08 7.92
N ALA A 3 -0.74 -28.23 6.94
CA ALA A 3 -0.07 -28.24 5.63
C ALA A 3 1.41 -27.85 5.66
N LEU A 4 1.83 -27.02 6.63
CA LEU A 4 3.26 -26.73 6.82
C LEU A 4 4.01 -27.94 7.40
N ALA A 5 3.36 -28.70 8.29
CA ALA A 5 3.94 -29.89 8.89
C ALA A 5 4.17 -31.00 7.85
N ASP A 6 3.27 -31.14 6.87
CA ASP A 6 3.44 -32.05 5.74
C ASP A 6 4.70 -31.72 4.91
N GLU A 7 5.10 -30.45 4.89
CA GLU A 7 6.31 -29.94 4.24
C GLU A 7 7.54 -29.88 5.17
N GLY A 8 7.44 -30.45 6.38
CA GLY A 8 8.51 -30.51 7.38
C GLY A 8 8.71 -29.24 8.20
N ILE A 9 7.82 -28.23 8.06
CA ILE A 9 7.88 -26.98 8.82
C ILE A 9 6.87 -27.05 9.98
N HIS A 10 7.37 -27.10 11.19
CA HIS A 10 6.53 -27.23 12.38
C HIS A 10 6.55 -25.93 13.18
N ILE A 11 5.38 -25.38 13.47
CA ILE A 11 5.19 -24.30 14.44
C ILE A 11 4.54 -24.95 15.66
N ILE A 12 5.29 -25.04 16.75
CA ILE A 12 4.95 -25.80 17.96
C ILE A 12 5.01 -24.90 19.20
N ARG A 13 4.34 -25.31 20.27
CA ARG A 13 4.35 -24.63 21.57
C ARG A 13 5.41 -25.24 22.48
N TRP A 14 5.78 -24.52 23.54
CA TRP A 14 6.81 -24.96 24.50
C TRP A 14 6.63 -26.41 25.03
N PRO A 15 5.41 -26.88 25.41
CA PRO A 15 5.23 -28.24 25.92
C PRO A 15 5.47 -29.35 24.88
N GLU A 16 5.48 -29.02 23.59
CA GLU A 16 5.70 -29.98 22.48
C GLU A 16 7.20 -30.14 22.14
N LEU A 17 8.07 -29.41 22.83
CA LEU A 17 9.51 -29.49 22.68
C LEU A 17 10.08 -30.70 23.43
N THR A 18 11.07 -31.35 22.83
CA THR A 18 11.89 -32.35 23.52
C THR A 18 12.77 -31.68 24.57
N GLU A 19 13.20 -32.45 25.58
CA GLU A 19 14.10 -31.95 26.63
C GLU A 19 15.39 -31.32 26.08
N LYS A 20 15.93 -31.89 24.98
CA LYS A 20 17.11 -31.34 24.30
C LYS A 20 16.84 -29.98 23.66
N GLU A 21 15.69 -29.82 23.02
CA GLU A 21 15.25 -28.55 22.44
C GLU A 21 15.03 -27.50 23.54
N GLN A 22 14.40 -27.88 24.65
CA GLN A 22 14.20 -27.00 25.81
C GLN A 22 15.53 -26.56 26.42
N ALA A 23 16.48 -27.47 26.65
CA ALA A 23 17.80 -27.13 27.19
C ALA A 23 18.59 -26.17 26.28
N ARG A 24 18.49 -26.36 24.96
CA ARG A 24 19.08 -25.45 23.97
C ARG A 24 18.47 -24.06 24.04
N LEU A 25 17.14 -23.99 24.06
CA LEU A 25 16.41 -22.73 24.13
C LEU A 25 16.57 -22.02 25.47
N PHE A 26 16.77 -22.77 26.57
CA PHE A 26 17.12 -22.19 27.85
C PHE A 26 18.50 -21.52 27.83
N THR A 27 19.49 -22.15 27.18
CA THR A 27 20.81 -21.54 26.97
C THR A 27 20.70 -20.25 26.16
N LEU A 28 19.94 -20.29 25.06
CA LEU A 28 19.63 -19.12 24.25
C LEU A 28 18.91 -18.03 25.06
N PHE A 29 17.95 -18.43 25.89
CA PHE A 29 17.22 -17.52 26.76
C PHE A 29 18.16 -16.77 27.69
N ARG A 30 19.00 -17.48 28.46
CA ARG A 30 19.92 -16.85 29.40
C ARG A 30 20.95 -15.93 28.73
N GLN A 31 21.44 -16.29 27.55
CA GLN A 31 22.52 -15.57 26.88
C GLN A 31 22.04 -14.38 26.04
N GLN A 32 20.88 -14.49 25.40
CA GLN A 32 20.45 -13.52 24.37
C GLN A 32 19.09 -12.89 24.66
N ILE A 33 18.17 -13.60 25.32
CA ILE A 33 16.80 -13.11 25.54
C ILE A 33 16.71 -12.40 26.89
N PHE A 34 17.08 -13.06 27.98
CA PHE A 34 17.03 -12.54 29.34
C PHE A 34 17.70 -11.17 29.51
N PRO A 35 18.91 -10.90 28.95
CA PRO A 35 19.58 -9.61 29.14
C PRO A 35 18.84 -8.40 28.54
N VAL A 36 17.90 -8.63 27.61
CA VAL A 36 17.09 -7.57 26.99
C VAL A 36 15.67 -7.50 27.53
N LEU A 37 15.30 -8.35 28.49
CA LEU A 37 14.01 -8.31 29.17
C LEU A 37 14.08 -7.38 30.38
N THR A 38 13.00 -6.65 30.60
CA THR A 38 12.82 -5.83 31.80
C THR A 38 11.39 -6.00 32.29
N PRO A 39 11.16 -6.77 33.36
CA PRO A 39 9.84 -6.89 33.96
C PRO A 39 9.47 -5.56 34.62
N LEU A 40 8.24 -5.09 34.36
CA LEU A 40 7.69 -3.88 34.99
C LEU A 40 6.59 -4.28 35.96
N ALA A 41 6.90 -4.23 37.26
CA ALA A 41 5.91 -4.47 38.31
C ALA A 41 4.92 -3.29 38.41
N VAL A 42 3.69 -3.59 38.82
CA VAL A 42 2.63 -2.61 39.06
C VAL A 42 2.16 -2.72 40.52
N ASP A 43 2.31 -1.62 41.25
CA ASP A 43 1.96 -1.47 42.66
C ASP A 43 1.74 0.03 43.01
N PRO A 44 1.39 0.41 44.25
CA PRO A 44 1.15 1.82 44.59
C PRO A 44 2.34 2.77 44.37
N ALA A 45 3.57 2.27 44.38
CA ALA A 45 4.78 3.04 44.06
C ALA A 45 5.13 2.99 42.57
N HIS A 46 4.68 1.97 41.84
CA HIS A 46 4.93 1.74 40.42
C HIS A 46 3.60 1.70 39.64
N PRO A 47 3.13 2.83 39.09
CA PRO A 47 1.86 2.86 38.38
C PRO A 47 1.90 2.00 37.11
N PHE A 48 0.71 1.66 36.59
CA PHE A 48 0.59 0.84 35.39
C PHE A 48 1.40 1.46 34.22
N PRO A 49 2.31 0.69 33.59
CA PRO A 49 3.23 1.24 32.62
C PRO A 49 2.51 1.58 31.31
N TYR A 50 3.05 2.56 30.61
CA TYR A 50 2.61 2.83 29.24
C TYR A 50 2.88 1.62 28.33
N ILE A 51 1.84 1.14 27.63
CA ILE A 51 1.93 0.04 26.67
C ILE A 51 1.99 0.59 25.24
N SER A 52 3.10 0.31 24.55
CA SER A 52 3.32 0.72 23.16
C SER A 52 2.30 0.09 22.21
N GLY A 53 1.83 0.87 21.23
CA GLY A 53 0.99 0.37 20.14
C GLY A 53 1.65 -0.79 19.40
N LEU A 54 0.84 -1.77 19.01
CA LEU A 54 1.16 -3.01 18.32
C LEU A 54 2.17 -3.93 19.04
N SER A 55 2.61 -3.59 20.25
CA SER A 55 3.53 -4.43 21.02
C SER A 55 2.85 -5.65 21.63
N LEU A 56 3.51 -6.80 21.54
CA LEU A 56 3.10 -8.02 22.23
C LEU A 56 3.66 -8.03 23.65
N ASN A 57 2.84 -8.40 24.63
CA ASN A 57 3.17 -8.33 26.05
C ASN A 57 2.64 -9.56 26.79
N LEU A 58 3.33 -9.93 27.87
CA LEU A 58 2.86 -10.86 28.88
C LEU A 58 2.32 -10.06 30.06
N ALA A 59 1.10 -10.34 30.46
CA ALA A 59 0.53 -10.00 31.75
C ALA A 59 0.85 -11.15 32.72
N VAL A 60 1.69 -10.89 33.72
CA VAL A 60 2.17 -11.90 34.67
C VAL A 60 1.63 -11.56 36.06
N VAL A 61 1.08 -12.54 36.76
CA VAL A 61 0.70 -12.41 38.17
C VAL A 61 1.69 -13.21 39.00
N VAL A 62 2.35 -12.54 39.93
CA VAL A 62 3.30 -13.16 40.86
C VAL A 62 2.80 -13.00 42.29
N ARG A 63 3.12 -13.97 43.16
CA ARG A 63 2.83 -13.93 44.59
C ARG A 63 4.12 -13.86 45.38
N ASN A 64 4.17 -12.96 46.36
CA ASN A 64 5.22 -13.00 47.37
C ASN A 64 4.92 -14.16 48.34
N PRO A 65 5.80 -15.18 48.44
CA PRO A 65 5.53 -16.35 49.27
C PRO A 65 5.54 -16.05 50.78
N VAL A 66 6.16 -14.94 51.21
CA VAL A 66 6.25 -14.54 52.63
C VAL A 66 5.00 -13.76 53.05
N THR A 67 4.57 -12.78 52.25
CA THR A 67 3.44 -11.91 52.61
C THR A 67 2.09 -12.37 52.04
N GLY A 68 2.11 -13.25 51.04
CA GLY A 68 0.92 -13.69 50.31
C GLY A 68 0.36 -12.67 49.32
N HIS A 69 0.94 -11.46 49.23
CA HIS A 69 0.47 -10.43 48.31
C HIS A 69 0.70 -10.82 46.85
N ARG A 70 -0.32 -10.57 46.02
CA ARG A 70 -0.25 -10.73 44.56
C ARG A 70 0.16 -9.40 43.93
N HIS A 71 1.06 -9.47 42.97
CA HIS A 71 1.51 -8.35 42.17
C HIS A 71 1.30 -8.66 40.69
N PHE A 72 0.91 -7.62 39.95
CA PHE A 72 0.90 -7.68 38.49
C PHE A 72 2.27 -7.21 37.98
N ALA A 73 2.78 -7.87 36.95
CA ALA A 73 3.94 -7.44 36.22
C ALA A 73 3.71 -7.58 34.72
N ARG A 74 4.28 -6.65 33.97
CA ARG A 74 4.29 -6.69 32.51
C ARG A 74 5.68 -7.09 32.01
N VAL A 75 5.74 -8.04 31.10
CA VAL A 75 6.96 -8.36 30.34
C VAL A 75 6.70 -8.07 28.87
N LYS A 76 7.52 -7.21 28.26
CA LYS A 76 7.42 -6.89 26.83
C LYS A 76 8.13 -7.97 26.01
N VAL A 77 7.48 -8.49 24.97
CA VAL A 77 8.17 -9.35 23.98
C VAL A 77 9.05 -8.46 23.11
N PRO A 78 10.38 -8.64 23.07
CA PRO A 78 11.28 -7.76 22.32
C PRO A 78 11.08 -7.88 20.81
N PRO A 79 10.69 -6.81 20.09
CA PRO A 79 10.46 -6.89 18.63
C PRO A 79 11.75 -6.98 17.80
N LEU A 80 12.90 -6.74 18.42
CA LEU A 80 14.22 -6.83 17.76
C LEU A 80 14.69 -8.27 17.60
N LEU A 81 14.11 -9.21 18.36
CA LEU A 81 14.41 -10.63 18.27
C LEU A 81 13.48 -11.32 17.28
N ALA A 82 13.96 -12.38 16.64
CA ALA A 82 13.12 -13.22 15.81
C ALA A 82 11.99 -13.83 16.66
N ARG A 83 10.74 -13.59 16.26
CA ARG A 83 9.58 -14.05 17.04
C ARG A 83 9.34 -15.55 16.97
N PHE A 84 9.75 -16.21 15.89
CA PHE A 84 9.76 -17.67 15.79
C PHE A 84 11.20 -18.16 15.91
N LEU A 85 11.53 -18.74 17.07
CA LEU A 85 12.85 -19.29 17.35
C LEU A 85 12.91 -20.71 16.84
N GLU A 86 13.93 -21.02 16.04
CA GLU A 86 14.18 -22.41 15.68
C GLU A 86 14.62 -23.18 16.93
N ALA A 87 13.95 -24.27 17.27
CA ALA A 87 14.24 -25.16 18.39
C ALA A 87 15.10 -26.36 17.98
N SER A 88 14.87 -26.84 16.77
CA SER A 88 15.68 -27.78 15.98
C SER A 88 15.33 -27.55 14.50
N PRO A 89 16.07 -28.11 13.52
CA PRO A 89 15.85 -27.81 12.10
C PRO A 89 14.37 -27.85 11.70
N GLN A 90 13.86 -26.73 11.18
CA GLN A 90 12.47 -26.55 10.73
C GLN A 90 11.37 -26.69 11.81
N ARG A 91 11.73 -26.76 13.09
CA ARG A 91 10.81 -26.74 14.23
C ARG A 91 10.94 -25.41 14.95
N TYR A 92 9.88 -24.60 14.93
CA TYR A 92 9.86 -23.24 15.43
C TYR A 92 8.93 -23.10 16.63
N VAL A 93 9.39 -22.40 17.67
CA VAL A 93 8.60 -22.04 18.85
C VAL A 93 8.46 -20.52 18.97
N PRO A 94 7.30 -19.99 19.36
CA PRO A 94 7.14 -18.56 19.61
C PRO A 94 8.04 -18.07 20.75
N LEU A 95 8.65 -16.90 20.57
CA LEU A 95 9.53 -16.25 21.54
C LEU A 95 8.80 -16.03 22.88
N GLU A 96 7.53 -15.62 22.82
CA GLU A 96 6.72 -15.43 24.02
C GLU A 96 6.54 -16.71 24.85
N ASP A 97 6.55 -17.89 24.24
CA ASP A 97 6.45 -19.17 24.96
C ASP A 97 7.77 -19.49 25.67
N VAL A 98 8.90 -19.20 25.02
CA VAL A 98 10.23 -19.34 25.65
C VAL A 98 10.38 -18.38 26.82
N ILE A 99 9.84 -17.15 26.72
CA ILE A 99 9.82 -16.19 27.83
C ILE A 99 8.91 -16.70 28.95
N ALA A 100 7.70 -17.15 28.62
CA ALA A 100 6.71 -17.64 29.57
C ALA A 100 7.23 -18.85 30.38
N ALA A 101 7.94 -19.77 29.72
CA ALA A 101 8.52 -20.95 30.36
C ALA A 101 9.62 -20.65 31.39
N HIS A 102 10.21 -19.46 31.36
CA HIS A 102 11.31 -19.07 32.24
C HIS A 102 11.02 -17.79 33.02
N LEU A 103 9.75 -17.49 33.30
CA LEU A 103 9.37 -16.31 34.07
C LEU A 103 9.99 -16.30 35.48
N GLU A 104 10.27 -17.48 36.06
CA GLU A 104 10.92 -17.59 37.37
C GLU A 104 12.31 -16.92 37.41
N GLU A 105 13.06 -16.94 36.31
CA GLU A 105 14.36 -16.25 36.20
C GLU A 105 14.19 -14.71 36.26
N LEU A 106 13.04 -14.19 35.80
CA LEU A 106 12.72 -12.75 35.83
C LEU A 106 12.16 -12.30 37.17
N PHE A 107 11.61 -13.21 37.97
CA PHE A 107 10.97 -12.92 39.26
C PHE A 107 11.58 -13.78 40.39
N PRO A 108 12.90 -13.65 40.65
CA PRO A 108 13.56 -14.47 41.66
C PRO A 108 12.94 -14.27 43.05
N GLY A 109 12.63 -15.37 43.73
CA GLY A 109 12.01 -15.37 45.06
C GLY A 109 10.50 -15.09 45.07
N MET A 110 9.87 -14.92 43.91
CA MET A 110 8.43 -14.80 43.76
C MET A 110 7.86 -16.07 43.12
N GLU A 111 6.59 -16.36 43.39
CA GLU A 111 5.87 -17.46 42.78
C GLU A 111 5.04 -16.97 41.59
N VAL A 112 5.29 -17.48 40.39
CA VAL A 112 4.50 -17.13 39.20
C VAL A 112 3.18 -17.89 39.25
N LEU A 113 2.06 -17.17 39.37
CA LEU A 113 0.72 -17.77 39.45
C LEU A 113 0.05 -17.94 38.09
N ALA A 114 0.23 -16.96 37.20
CA ALA A 114 -0.39 -16.95 35.87
C ALA A 114 0.38 -16.03 34.92
N HIS A 115 0.29 -16.32 33.62
CA HIS A 115 0.73 -15.43 32.56
C HIS A 115 -0.23 -15.48 31.38
N HIS A 116 -0.50 -14.34 30.73
CA HIS A 116 -1.36 -14.28 29.54
C HIS A 116 -0.83 -13.28 28.53
N MET A 117 -1.02 -13.57 27.23
CA MET A 117 -0.62 -12.66 26.16
C MET A 117 -1.68 -11.58 25.94
N PHE A 118 -1.21 -10.36 25.73
CA PHE A 118 -2.05 -9.26 25.27
C PHE A 118 -1.30 -8.32 24.35
N ARG A 119 -2.05 -7.64 23.47
CA ARG A 119 -1.54 -6.67 22.52
C ARG A 119 -2.49 -5.49 22.40
N VAL A 120 -1.92 -4.29 22.41
CA VAL A 120 -2.70 -3.05 22.33
C VAL A 120 -2.47 -2.40 20.97
N THR A 121 -3.54 -2.04 20.27
CA THR A 121 -3.47 -1.15 19.10
C THR A 121 -3.92 0.25 19.53
N ARG A 122 -3.19 1.28 19.10
CA ARG A 122 -3.47 2.68 19.44
C ARG A 122 -3.82 3.46 18.18
N ASN A 123 -4.65 4.49 18.35
CA ASN A 123 -4.88 5.44 17.29
C ASN A 123 -3.58 6.21 17.01
N GLU A 124 -3.23 6.29 15.74
CA GLU A 124 -2.00 6.91 15.24
C GLU A 124 -2.31 8.06 14.27
N ASP A 125 -3.57 8.50 14.17
CA ASP A 125 -3.90 9.64 13.30
C ASP A 125 -3.35 10.95 13.87
N LEU A 126 -2.78 11.77 12.99
CA LEU A 126 -2.17 13.06 13.28
C LEU A 126 -3.10 14.17 12.78
N GLU A 127 -3.66 14.96 13.68
CA GLU A 127 -4.18 16.29 13.36
C GLU A 127 -3.13 17.31 13.82
N VAL A 128 -2.41 17.89 12.86
CA VAL A 128 -1.45 18.97 13.13
C VAL A 128 -2.21 20.28 12.91
N GLU A 129 -2.36 21.09 13.95
CA GLU A 129 -2.84 22.47 13.82
C GLU A 129 -1.79 23.29 13.03
N GLU A 130 -2.21 23.81 11.87
CA GLU A 130 -1.34 24.48 10.90
C GLU A 130 -1.29 25.99 11.17
N ASP A 131 -0.58 26.42 12.22
CA ASP A 131 -0.53 27.85 12.56
C ASP A 131 0.57 28.65 11.84
N ASP A 132 1.60 28.02 11.24
CA ASP A 132 2.55 28.72 10.34
C ASP A 132 3.38 27.76 9.47
N ALA A 133 3.46 28.05 8.17
CA ALA A 133 4.17 27.23 7.17
C ALA A 133 5.70 27.19 7.37
N GLU A 134 6.29 28.21 8.01
CA GLU A 134 7.74 28.34 8.18
C GLU A 134 8.35 27.33 9.16
N ASN A 135 7.54 26.60 9.94
CA ASN A 135 8.05 25.62 10.91
C ASN A 135 7.35 24.24 10.86
N LEU A 136 6.69 23.92 9.74
CA LEU A 136 5.93 22.68 9.57
C LEU A 136 6.77 21.42 9.86
N LEU A 137 8.03 21.40 9.42
CA LEU A 137 8.97 20.30 9.68
C LEU A 137 9.21 20.08 11.18
N LYS A 138 9.50 21.13 11.94
CA LYS A 138 9.73 21.04 13.40
C LYS A 138 8.46 20.72 14.17
N ALA A 139 7.32 21.27 13.75
CA ALA A 139 6.02 20.96 14.32
C ALA A 139 5.68 19.47 14.13
N LEU A 140 5.93 18.93 12.94
CA LEU A 140 5.71 17.53 12.62
C LEU A 140 6.67 16.60 13.40
N GLU A 141 7.95 16.96 13.58
CA GLU A 141 8.88 16.23 14.44
C GLU A 141 8.38 16.15 15.89
N LYS A 142 7.87 17.26 16.43
CA LYS A 142 7.30 17.31 17.79
C LYS A 142 6.03 16.46 17.91
N GLU A 143 5.17 16.49 16.90
CA GLU A 143 3.91 15.74 16.92
C GLU A 143 4.11 14.23 16.67
N LEU A 144 5.10 13.84 15.87
CA LEU A 144 5.53 12.44 15.71
C LEU A 144 5.92 11.81 17.06
N MET A 145 6.53 12.59 17.96
CA MET A 145 6.84 12.12 19.32
C MET A 145 5.59 11.95 20.18
N ARG A 146 4.58 12.81 20.03
CA ARG A 146 3.30 12.73 20.74
C ARG A 146 2.41 11.60 20.23
N ARG A 147 2.43 11.31 18.93
CA ARG A 147 1.67 10.22 18.27
C ARG A 147 1.79 8.87 18.95
N ARG A 148 2.99 8.56 19.46
CA ARG A 148 3.24 7.32 20.20
C ARG A 148 2.23 7.16 21.35
N PHE A 149 1.71 8.23 21.92
CA PHE A 149 0.84 8.21 23.09
C PHE A 149 -0.66 8.32 22.77
N GLY A 150 -1.09 8.09 21.53
CA GLY A 150 -2.51 8.08 21.16
C GLY A 150 -3.34 7.07 21.98
N PRO A 151 -4.67 7.29 22.13
CA PRO A 151 -5.52 6.41 22.92
C PRO A 151 -5.55 4.99 22.33
N PRO A 152 -5.71 3.95 23.18
CA PRO A 152 -5.93 2.59 22.69
C PRO A 152 -7.29 2.51 21.99
N VAL A 153 -7.35 1.72 20.92
CA VAL A 153 -8.57 1.48 20.13
C VAL A 153 -8.86 -0.02 19.97
N ARG A 154 -7.94 -0.87 20.43
CA ARG A 154 -8.09 -2.32 20.41
C ARG A 154 -7.20 -2.96 21.47
N LEU A 155 -7.77 -3.87 22.24
CA LEU A 155 -7.06 -4.78 23.14
C LEU A 155 -7.29 -6.21 22.64
N GLU A 156 -6.26 -6.83 22.08
CA GLU A 156 -6.25 -8.25 21.72
C GLU A 156 -5.73 -9.05 22.93
N VAL A 157 -6.45 -10.10 23.32
CA VAL A 157 -6.08 -11.01 24.42
C VAL A 157 -6.26 -12.45 23.96
N GLU A 158 -5.50 -13.38 24.54
CA GLU A 158 -5.78 -14.79 24.34
C GLU A 158 -7.11 -15.16 25.04
N GLU A 159 -7.90 -16.05 24.43
CA GLU A 159 -9.16 -16.56 25.01
C GLU A 159 -8.95 -17.21 26.39
N SER A 160 -7.74 -17.69 26.67
CA SER A 160 -7.34 -18.27 27.95
C SER A 160 -7.11 -17.23 29.06
N ILE A 161 -7.29 -15.93 28.79
CA ILE A 161 -7.02 -14.86 29.77
C ILE A 161 -7.86 -15.02 31.03
N ASP A 162 -7.20 -14.92 32.19
CA ASP A 162 -7.90 -14.87 33.46
C ASP A 162 -8.81 -13.62 33.54
N PRO A 163 -10.09 -13.75 33.94
CA PRO A 163 -11.04 -12.64 33.97
C PRO A 163 -10.61 -11.47 34.85
N TYR A 164 -9.90 -11.73 35.95
CA TYR A 164 -9.42 -10.67 36.84
C TYR A 164 -8.27 -9.88 36.19
N ILE A 165 -7.37 -10.57 35.47
CA ILE A 165 -6.32 -9.90 34.67
C ILE A 165 -6.94 -9.09 33.53
N LEU A 166 -7.99 -9.61 32.88
CA LEU A 166 -8.69 -8.87 31.83
C LEU A 166 -9.32 -7.58 32.38
N ASP A 167 -10.06 -7.65 33.49
CA ASP A 167 -10.66 -6.47 34.14
C ASP A 167 -9.60 -5.41 34.49
N LEU A 168 -8.46 -5.85 35.03
CA LEU A 168 -7.32 -4.98 35.30
C LEU A 168 -6.82 -4.29 34.02
N LEU A 169 -6.58 -5.05 32.94
CA LEU A 169 -6.11 -4.47 31.68
C LEU A 169 -7.12 -3.48 31.10
N VAL A 170 -8.42 -3.80 31.13
CA VAL A 170 -9.51 -2.95 30.63
C VAL A 170 -9.54 -1.62 31.39
N ARG A 171 -9.50 -1.68 32.73
CA ARG A 171 -9.52 -0.50 33.60
C ARG A 171 -8.27 0.37 33.43
N GLU A 172 -7.08 -0.23 33.47
CA GLU A 172 -5.82 0.53 33.44
C GLU A 172 -5.53 1.11 32.04
N LEU A 173 -5.89 0.38 30.98
CA LEU A 173 -5.75 0.88 29.61
C LEU A 173 -6.88 1.83 29.20
N LYS A 174 -7.97 1.89 29.97
CA LYS A 174 -9.17 2.68 29.69
C LYS A 174 -9.77 2.33 28.32
N VAL A 175 -9.83 1.04 28.02
CA VAL A 175 -10.54 0.50 26.84
C VAL A 175 -11.96 0.12 27.24
N SER A 176 -12.87 0.13 26.28
CA SER A 176 -14.23 -0.38 26.43
C SER A 176 -14.31 -1.86 26.06
N ASP A 177 -15.35 -2.56 26.54
CA ASP A 177 -15.57 -3.98 26.22
C ASP A 177 -15.70 -4.22 24.70
N ALA A 178 -16.23 -3.25 23.95
CA ALA A 178 -16.35 -3.32 22.49
C ALA A 178 -14.99 -3.26 21.78
N GLU A 179 -13.94 -2.81 22.46
CA GLU A 179 -12.56 -2.74 21.96
C GLU A 179 -11.74 -3.95 22.39
N VAL A 180 -12.31 -4.89 23.15
CA VAL A 180 -11.66 -6.14 23.59
C VAL A 180 -11.93 -7.25 22.58
N TYR A 181 -10.85 -7.89 22.11
CA TYR A 181 -10.88 -8.96 21.13
C TYR A 181 -10.21 -10.22 21.70
N PRO A 182 -10.99 -11.16 22.25
CA PRO A 182 -10.50 -12.49 22.59
C PRO A 182 -10.17 -13.27 21.32
N LEU A 183 -8.98 -13.86 21.27
CA LEU A 183 -8.49 -14.62 20.12
C LEU A 183 -7.87 -15.96 20.59
N PRO A 184 -7.94 -17.03 19.80
CA PRO A 184 -7.41 -18.35 20.19
C PRO A 184 -5.89 -18.38 20.39
N GLY A 185 -5.15 -17.38 19.90
CA GLY A 185 -3.70 -17.31 19.96
C GLY A 185 -2.99 -18.19 18.91
N PRO A 186 -1.67 -18.01 18.70
CA PRO A 186 -0.86 -16.91 19.21
C PRO A 186 -1.31 -15.56 18.62
N LEU A 187 -1.20 -14.48 19.40
CA LEU A 187 -1.57 -13.13 18.94
C LEU A 187 -0.61 -12.64 17.83
N ASP A 188 -0.93 -11.55 17.16
CA ASP A 188 -0.04 -10.91 16.17
C ASP A 188 0.52 -11.86 15.08
N LEU A 189 -0.33 -12.39 14.21
CA LEU A 189 0.14 -13.32 13.17
C LEU A 189 1.07 -12.69 12.11
N THR A 190 1.39 -11.39 12.21
CA THR A 190 2.39 -10.75 11.33
C THR A 190 3.76 -11.40 11.44
N ALA A 191 4.07 -12.03 12.59
CA ALA A 191 5.31 -12.79 12.77
C ALA A 191 5.48 -13.94 11.77
N LEU A 192 4.40 -14.44 11.17
CA LEU A 192 4.45 -15.50 10.14
C LEU A 192 5.20 -15.06 8.88
N PHE A 193 5.42 -13.76 8.66
CA PHE A 193 6.31 -13.30 7.61
C PHE A 193 7.74 -13.85 7.77
N GLY A 194 8.20 -14.07 9.00
CA GLY A 194 9.48 -14.72 9.27
C GLY A 194 9.52 -16.17 8.78
N ILE A 195 8.43 -16.92 8.97
CA ILE A 195 8.29 -18.29 8.44
C ILE A 195 8.20 -18.28 6.91
N SER A 196 7.44 -17.33 6.33
CA SER A 196 7.36 -17.20 4.87
C SER A 196 8.69 -16.83 4.20
N ALA A 197 9.62 -16.25 4.96
CA ALA A 197 10.93 -15.84 4.48
C ALA A 197 11.92 -17.00 4.34
N LEU A 198 11.66 -18.17 4.96
CA LEU A 198 12.51 -19.37 4.90
C LEU A 198 12.86 -19.73 3.45
N ASP A 199 14.09 -20.19 3.21
CA ASP A 199 14.56 -20.54 1.87
C ASP A 199 14.01 -21.90 1.40
N ARG A 200 12.74 -21.88 0.98
CA ARG A 200 11.98 -23.03 0.47
C ARG A 200 11.33 -22.64 -0.88
N PRO A 201 12.11 -22.47 -1.96
CA PRO A 201 11.61 -21.96 -3.25
C PRO A 201 10.48 -22.81 -3.84
N GLU A 202 10.44 -24.10 -3.56
CA GLU A 202 9.38 -25.04 -3.94
C GLU A 202 8.03 -24.74 -3.28
N LEU A 203 8.01 -24.03 -2.15
CA LEU A 203 6.80 -23.60 -1.43
C LEU A 203 6.39 -22.16 -1.78
N LYS A 204 7.08 -21.52 -2.73
CA LYS A 204 6.87 -20.11 -3.09
C LYS A 204 6.39 -19.97 -4.52
N PHE A 205 5.83 -18.79 -4.83
CA PHE A 205 5.54 -18.45 -6.22
C PHE A 205 6.82 -18.52 -7.07
N PRO A 206 6.77 -19.11 -8.28
CA PRO A 206 7.90 -19.13 -9.19
C PRO A 206 8.43 -17.71 -9.43
N LYS A 207 9.76 -17.55 -9.42
CA LYS A 207 10.39 -16.24 -9.64
C LYS A 207 9.90 -15.67 -10.98
N PHE A 208 9.45 -14.42 -10.93
CA PHE A 208 9.09 -13.65 -12.10
C PHE A 208 10.02 -12.44 -12.17
N ILE A 209 10.65 -12.27 -13.32
CA ILE A 209 11.56 -11.15 -13.60
C ILE A 209 10.92 -10.38 -14.74
N ALA A 210 10.56 -9.13 -14.46
CA ALA A 210 9.99 -8.21 -15.43
C ALA A 210 11.03 -7.86 -16.50
N GLY A 211 10.60 -7.81 -17.76
CA GLY A 211 11.43 -7.35 -18.88
C GLY A 211 11.23 -5.86 -19.15
N THR A 212 12.08 -5.28 -20.00
CA THR A 212 11.88 -3.93 -20.53
C THR A 212 10.63 -3.89 -21.41
N HIS A 213 9.88 -2.80 -21.38
CA HIS A 213 8.73 -2.65 -22.26
C HIS A 213 9.20 -2.61 -23.73
N ARG A 214 8.54 -3.34 -24.63
CA ARG A 214 8.95 -3.46 -26.04
C ARG A 214 9.03 -2.11 -26.77
N ASP A 215 8.16 -1.17 -26.37
CA ASP A 215 8.10 0.17 -26.99
C ASP A 215 9.22 1.09 -26.46
N LEU A 216 10.00 0.65 -25.46
CA LEU A 216 11.23 1.31 -25.00
C LEU A 216 12.49 0.64 -25.59
N ALA A 217 12.46 -0.69 -25.76
CA ALA A 217 13.48 -1.44 -26.48
C ALA A 217 12.85 -2.66 -27.15
N GLU A 218 13.02 -2.78 -28.46
CA GLU A 218 12.49 -3.90 -29.24
C GLU A 218 13.12 -5.24 -28.84
N VAL A 219 14.41 -5.22 -28.47
CA VAL A 219 15.19 -6.39 -28.04
C VAL A 219 15.83 -6.09 -26.68
N GLU A 220 15.81 -7.09 -25.79
CA GLU A 220 16.58 -7.00 -24.53
C GLU A 220 18.08 -6.96 -24.86
N SER A 221 18.74 -5.84 -24.58
CA SER A 221 20.18 -5.67 -24.75
C SER A 221 20.85 -5.29 -23.42
N ALA A 222 22.18 -5.33 -23.39
CA ALA A 222 22.96 -4.84 -22.27
C ALA A 222 22.98 -3.29 -22.16
N SER A 223 22.57 -2.58 -23.22
CA SER A 223 22.52 -1.13 -23.24
C SER A 223 21.17 -0.63 -22.73
N ALA A 224 21.17 0.48 -21.99
CA ALA A 224 19.93 1.12 -21.59
C ALA A 224 19.10 1.57 -22.82
N PRO A 225 17.77 1.45 -22.80
CA PRO A 225 16.91 1.98 -23.86
C PRO A 225 17.03 3.50 -23.93
N ASP A 226 17.02 4.11 -25.13
CA ASP A 226 16.88 5.56 -25.26
C ASP A 226 15.40 5.94 -25.07
N ILE A 227 15.06 6.36 -23.85
CA ILE A 227 13.66 6.62 -23.47
C ILE A 227 13.14 7.86 -24.18
N PHE A 228 13.95 8.91 -24.33
CA PHE A 228 13.50 10.13 -25.00
C PHE A 228 13.24 9.87 -26.49
N ALA A 229 14.09 9.10 -27.17
CA ALA A 229 13.84 8.69 -28.55
C ALA A 229 12.53 7.92 -28.70
N ALA A 230 12.29 6.91 -27.86
CA ALA A 230 11.04 6.16 -27.88
C ALA A 230 9.81 7.07 -27.69
N LEU A 231 9.88 7.99 -26.72
CA LEU A 231 8.78 8.92 -26.42
C LEU A 231 8.59 10.01 -27.49
N ARG A 232 9.58 10.27 -28.35
CA ARG A 232 9.38 11.15 -29.51
C ARG A 232 8.45 10.52 -30.53
N GLU A 233 8.50 9.19 -30.67
CA GLU A 233 7.72 8.44 -31.65
C GLU A 233 6.32 8.11 -31.15
N ARG A 234 6.19 7.69 -29.88
CA ARG A 234 4.93 7.15 -29.36
C ARG A 234 4.82 7.27 -27.83
N ASP A 235 3.59 7.26 -27.36
CA ASP A 235 3.29 7.05 -25.94
C ASP A 235 3.66 5.62 -25.53
N VAL A 236 4.04 5.41 -24.27
CA VAL A 236 4.31 4.08 -23.71
C VAL A 236 3.44 3.84 -22.48
N LEU A 237 2.58 2.82 -22.54
CA LEU A 237 1.76 2.35 -21.42
C LEU A 237 2.48 1.22 -20.67
N LEU A 238 2.97 1.53 -19.48
CA LEU A 238 3.64 0.59 -18.58
C LEU A 238 2.61 -0.11 -17.68
N HIS A 239 2.86 -1.39 -17.38
CA HIS A 239 2.09 -2.19 -16.45
C HIS A 239 3.02 -2.94 -15.50
N HIS A 240 3.29 -2.36 -14.33
CA HIS A 240 4.05 -2.98 -13.26
C HIS A 240 3.20 -4.01 -12.51
N PRO A 241 3.78 -5.08 -11.95
CA PRO A 241 5.20 -5.45 -11.99
C PRO A 241 5.58 -6.21 -13.28
N TYR A 242 4.69 -6.29 -14.28
CA TYR A 242 4.91 -7.08 -15.50
C TYR A 242 5.96 -6.46 -16.43
N ASP A 243 6.04 -5.13 -16.43
CA ASP A 243 7.10 -4.34 -17.04
C ASP A 243 8.08 -3.86 -15.95
N SER A 244 9.37 -3.84 -16.27
CA SER A 244 10.41 -3.49 -15.31
C SER A 244 10.40 -2.00 -14.96
N PHE A 245 10.30 -1.67 -13.67
CA PHE A 245 10.41 -0.29 -13.18
C PHE A 245 11.81 0.29 -13.41
N SER A 246 12.86 -0.53 -13.27
CA SER A 246 14.25 -0.07 -13.38
C SER A 246 14.59 0.38 -14.80
N THR A 247 14.11 -0.35 -15.82
CA THR A 247 14.38 -0.04 -17.23
C THR A 247 13.29 0.83 -17.88
N SER A 248 12.39 1.41 -17.08
CA SER A 248 11.35 2.34 -17.55
C SER A 248 11.34 3.64 -16.75
N VAL A 249 10.53 3.74 -15.70
CA VAL A 249 10.33 4.99 -14.94
C VAL A 249 11.61 5.43 -14.22
N GLN A 250 12.39 4.50 -13.66
CA GLN A 250 13.66 4.83 -13.03
C GLN A 250 14.68 5.29 -14.08
N ALA A 251 14.90 4.51 -15.14
CA ALA A 251 15.78 4.88 -16.24
C ALA A 251 15.38 6.23 -16.89
N PHE A 252 14.09 6.56 -16.94
CA PHE A 252 13.62 7.87 -17.46
C PHE A 252 14.18 9.04 -16.65
N LEU A 253 14.20 8.90 -15.33
CA LEU A 253 14.72 9.93 -14.42
C LEU A 253 16.25 9.93 -14.38
N GLU A 254 16.90 8.76 -14.42
CA GLU A 254 18.36 8.65 -14.50
C GLU A 254 18.90 9.27 -15.81
N GLN A 255 18.25 8.99 -16.95
CA GLN A 255 18.61 9.62 -18.22
C GLN A 255 18.36 11.13 -18.20
N ALA A 256 17.24 11.58 -17.61
CA ALA A 256 16.97 13.01 -17.48
C ALA A 256 18.03 13.73 -16.64
N ALA A 257 18.53 13.08 -15.58
CA ALA A 257 19.58 13.62 -14.73
C ALA A 257 20.92 13.73 -15.46
N ALA A 258 21.28 12.72 -16.26
CA ALA A 258 22.56 12.66 -16.97
C ALA A 258 22.60 13.50 -18.27
N ASP A 259 21.45 13.76 -18.90
CA ASP A 259 21.38 14.43 -20.20
C ASP A 259 21.71 15.94 -20.09
N PRO A 260 22.72 16.46 -20.81
CA PRO A 260 23.08 17.88 -20.78
C PRO A 260 22.01 18.80 -21.39
N ASP A 261 21.14 18.28 -22.27
CA ASP A 261 20.07 19.06 -22.92
C ASP A 261 18.83 19.19 -22.02
N VAL A 262 18.78 18.47 -20.88
CA VAL A 262 17.68 18.62 -19.92
C VAL A 262 17.89 19.86 -19.06
N LEU A 263 16.90 20.75 -19.10
CA LEU A 263 16.93 22.03 -18.40
C LEU A 263 16.25 21.96 -17.03
N ALA A 264 15.18 21.17 -16.91
CA ALA A 264 14.39 21.09 -15.69
C ALA A 264 13.73 19.73 -15.47
N ILE A 265 13.62 19.34 -14.20
CA ILE A 265 12.89 18.16 -13.74
C ILE A 265 11.91 18.58 -12.64
N LYS A 266 10.63 18.22 -12.78
CA LYS A 266 9.61 18.42 -11.75
C LYS A 266 9.03 17.08 -11.34
N GLN A 267 9.05 16.78 -10.05
CA GLN A 267 8.73 15.46 -9.53
C GLN A 267 7.85 15.53 -8.28
N THR A 268 6.86 14.65 -8.17
CA THR A 268 6.15 14.40 -6.90
C THR A 268 6.74 13.19 -6.18
N LEU A 269 7.01 13.32 -4.88
CA LEU A 269 7.46 12.25 -3.98
C LEU A 269 6.47 12.09 -2.81
N TYR A 270 5.70 10.99 -2.84
CA TYR A 270 4.76 10.65 -1.77
C TYR A 270 5.37 9.69 -0.74
N ARG A 271 6.07 8.64 -1.22
CA ARG A 271 6.75 7.62 -0.42
C ARG A 271 8.00 7.14 -1.14
N THR A 272 9.12 7.09 -0.43
CA THR A 272 10.43 6.66 -0.96
C THR A 272 11.16 5.81 0.08
N SER A 273 12.16 5.04 -0.32
CA SER A 273 12.97 4.19 0.57
C SER A 273 14.27 4.85 1.00
N GLY A 274 14.83 4.35 2.14
CA GLY A 274 16.20 4.57 2.65
C GLY A 274 17.20 5.06 1.61
N ASP A 275 17.38 4.17 0.64
CA ASP A 275 18.23 4.29 -0.54
C ASP A 275 17.32 4.30 -1.76
N SER A 276 17.04 5.47 -2.32
CA SER A 276 16.13 5.64 -3.45
C SER A 276 16.91 6.14 -4.65
N PRO A 277 17.11 5.31 -5.70
CA PRO A 277 17.78 5.72 -6.94
C PRO A 277 17.15 6.95 -7.59
N ILE A 278 15.85 7.14 -7.36
CA ILE A 278 15.12 8.32 -7.83
C ILE A 278 15.58 9.59 -7.13
N VAL A 279 15.78 9.53 -5.80
CA VAL A 279 16.27 10.69 -5.04
C VAL A 279 17.70 11.01 -5.45
N ASP A 280 18.55 9.99 -5.63
CA ASP A 280 19.93 10.19 -6.07
C ASP A 280 19.99 10.80 -7.48
N ALA A 281 19.19 10.33 -8.43
CA ALA A 281 19.10 10.94 -9.76
C ALA A 281 18.65 12.42 -9.73
N LEU A 282 17.72 12.79 -8.85
CA LEU A 282 17.30 14.19 -8.69
C LEU A 282 18.40 15.07 -8.10
N ILE A 283 19.20 14.52 -7.18
CA ILE A 283 20.38 15.18 -6.62
C ILE A 283 21.43 15.42 -7.71
N ASP A 284 21.79 14.38 -8.45
CA ASP A 284 22.76 14.46 -9.55
C ASP A 284 22.34 15.50 -10.59
N ALA A 285 21.04 15.58 -10.89
CA ALA A 285 20.48 16.57 -11.79
C ALA A 285 20.67 18.00 -11.28
N ALA A 286 20.39 18.25 -9.99
CA ALA A 286 20.55 19.56 -9.38
C ALA A 286 22.01 19.99 -9.28
N GLU A 287 22.90 19.07 -8.90
CA GLU A 287 24.35 19.28 -8.85
C GLU A 287 24.93 19.57 -10.24
N SER A 288 24.31 19.02 -11.29
CA SER A 288 24.63 19.32 -12.69
C SER A 288 24.05 20.65 -13.19
N GLY A 289 23.42 21.45 -12.33
CA GLY A 289 22.88 22.78 -12.66
C GLY A 289 21.48 22.79 -13.26
N LYS A 290 20.77 21.66 -13.29
CA LYS A 290 19.40 21.58 -13.81
C LYS A 290 18.41 22.15 -12.78
N GLN A 291 17.31 22.74 -13.24
CA GLN A 291 16.25 23.19 -12.33
C GLN A 291 15.43 22.00 -11.83
N VAL A 292 15.61 21.61 -10.57
CA VAL A 292 14.88 20.47 -9.98
C VAL A 292 13.85 20.97 -8.97
N LEU A 293 12.56 20.76 -9.26
CA LEU A 293 11.45 20.99 -8.32
C LEU A 293 10.96 19.65 -7.78
N VAL A 294 10.96 19.48 -6.46
CA VAL A 294 10.48 18.26 -5.83
C VAL A 294 9.36 18.59 -4.85
N LEU A 295 8.18 18.01 -5.08
CA LEU A 295 7.06 18.11 -4.17
C LEU A 295 7.07 16.92 -3.21
N VAL A 296 7.32 17.16 -1.91
CA VAL A 296 7.46 16.10 -0.91
C VAL A 296 6.25 16.11 0.03
N GLU A 297 5.53 14.99 0.08
CA GLU A 297 4.46 14.79 1.06
C GLU A 297 5.04 14.29 2.38
N ILE A 298 5.26 15.17 3.35
CA ILE A 298 5.82 14.78 4.65
C ILE A 298 4.77 14.05 5.52
N LYS A 299 3.46 14.30 5.34
CA LYS A 299 2.38 13.65 6.12
C LYS A 299 1.99 12.27 5.56
N ALA A 300 2.86 11.64 4.78
CA ALA A 300 2.66 10.27 4.30
C ALA A 300 2.81 9.29 5.48
N ARG A 301 1.72 8.57 5.79
CA ARG A 301 1.66 7.67 6.96
C ARG A 301 2.78 6.63 6.92
N PHE A 302 3.51 6.52 8.03
CA PHE A 302 4.58 5.55 8.35
C PHE A 302 5.94 5.79 7.69
N ASP A 303 6.07 6.79 6.82
CA ASP A 303 7.31 7.11 6.10
C ASP A 303 7.84 8.51 6.49
N GLU A 304 7.27 9.14 7.52
CA GLU A 304 7.48 10.57 7.82
C GLU A 304 8.95 10.88 8.13
N GLN A 305 9.59 10.10 9.02
CA GLN A 305 11.02 10.30 9.36
C GLN A 305 11.94 10.20 8.16
N ALA A 306 11.62 9.27 7.25
CA ALA A 306 12.43 9.02 6.07
C ALA A 306 12.24 10.15 5.04
N ASN A 307 10.99 10.58 4.82
CA ASN A 307 10.66 11.73 3.97
C ASN A 307 11.32 13.04 4.47
N ILE A 308 11.38 13.28 5.79
CA ILE A 308 12.10 14.42 6.37
C ILE A 308 13.60 14.38 6.02
N LYS A 309 14.23 13.21 6.14
CA LYS A 309 15.66 13.04 5.87
C LYS A 309 16.01 13.35 4.41
N TRP A 310 15.24 12.85 3.44
CA TRP A 310 15.51 13.14 2.03
C TRP A 310 15.10 14.55 1.62
N ALA A 311 14.05 15.14 2.21
CA ALA A 311 13.73 16.53 1.97
C ALA A 311 14.94 17.43 2.25
N ARG A 312 15.62 17.23 3.40
CA ARG A 312 16.88 17.92 3.71
C ARG A 312 17.99 17.63 2.70
N LYS A 313 18.22 16.36 2.36
CA LYS A 313 19.25 15.96 1.38
C LYS A 313 19.03 16.64 0.02
N LEU A 314 17.77 16.69 -0.45
CA LEU A 314 17.39 17.36 -1.69
C LEU A 314 17.62 18.88 -1.63
N GLU A 315 17.19 19.53 -0.54
CA GLU A 315 17.41 20.98 -0.33
C GLU A 315 18.90 21.33 -0.30
N GLU A 316 19.71 20.54 0.42
CA GLU A 316 21.17 20.72 0.54
C GLU A 316 21.89 20.60 -0.82
N SER A 317 21.40 19.74 -1.72
CA SER A 317 21.91 19.57 -3.08
C SER A 317 21.37 20.60 -4.10
N GLY A 318 20.57 21.59 -3.66
CA GLY A 318 20.07 22.67 -4.51
C GLY A 318 18.74 22.39 -5.22
N CYS A 319 18.04 21.30 -4.87
CA CYS A 319 16.67 21.10 -5.34
C CYS A 319 15.72 22.11 -4.67
N HIS A 320 14.75 22.62 -5.43
CA HIS A 320 13.65 23.39 -4.86
C HIS A 320 12.60 22.43 -4.29
N VAL A 321 12.62 22.22 -2.98
CA VAL A 321 11.68 21.35 -2.28
C VAL A 321 10.45 22.14 -1.84
N VAL A 322 9.26 21.60 -2.13
CA VAL A 322 7.97 22.20 -1.78
C VAL A 322 7.10 21.16 -1.07
N TYR A 323 6.38 21.58 -0.03
CA TYR A 323 5.64 20.68 0.86
C TYR A 323 4.13 20.57 0.55
N GLY A 324 3.74 20.82 -0.71
CA GLY A 324 2.33 20.78 -1.13
C GLY A 324 1.55 22.04 -0.76
N LEU A 325 0.22 21.97 -0.93
CA LEU A 325 -0.70 23.04 -0.55
C LEU A 325 -1.21 22.81 0.87
N VAL A 326 -1.31 23.89 1.65
CA VAL A 326 -1.85 23.89 3.02
C VAL A 326 -3.25 23.24 3.03
N GLY A 327 -3.49 22.36 4.01
CA GLY A 327 -4.74 21.59 4.12
C GLY A 327 -4.95 20.47 3.09
N LEU A 328 -4.08 20.27 2.09
CA LEU A 328 -4.22 19.24 1.06
C LEU A 328 -3.00 18.33 0.98
N LYS A 329 -3.23 17.01 0.98
CA LYS A 329 -2.15 16.05 0.79
C LYS A 329 -1.88 15.80 -0.69
N THR A 330 -0.63 15.83 -1.13
CA THR A 330 -0.31 15.52 -2.54
C THR A 330 -0.12 14.03 -2.74
N HIS A 331 -0.96 13.42 -3.56
CA HIS A 331 -0.96 11.97 -3.80
C HIS A 331 -0.91 11.61 -5.28
N CYS A 332 -0.89 12.57 -6.20
CA CYS A 332 -0.57 12.32 -7.59
C CYS A 332 0.88 11.83 -7.77
N LYS A 333 1.12 11.03 -8.83
CA LYS A 333 2.45 10.49 -9.15
C LYS A 333 2.86 10.94 -10.53
N LEU A 334 3.55 12.07 -10.53
CA LEU A 334 3.84 12.87 -11.71
C LEU A 334 5.33 13.10 -11.81
N SER A 335 5.83 12.99 -13.03
CA SER A 335 7.17 13.43 -13.41
C SER A 335 7.06 14.26 -14.68
N LEU A 336 7.82 15.34 -14.76
CA LEU A 336 7.91 16.20 -15.93
C LEU A 336 9.36 16.59 -16.15
N VAL A 337 9.89 16.24 -17.31
CA VAL A 337 11.24 16.59 -17.77
C VAL A 337 11.11 17.59 -18.92
N VAL A 338 11.81 18.70 -18.82
CA VAL A 338 11.89 19.74 -19.87
C VAL A 338 13.28 19.67 -20.50
N ARG A 339 13.31 19.37 -21.80
CA ARG A 339 14.53 19.12 -22.58
C ARG A 339 14.60 20.08 -23.77
N GLN A 340 15.77 20.62 -24.03
CA GLN A 340 16.08 21.41 -25.22
C GLN A 340 16.28 20.45 -26.41
N GLU A 341 15.54 20.64 -27.50
CA GLU A 341 15.70 19.87 -28.73
C GLU A 341 15.79 20.83 -29.92
N GLY A 342 17.03 21.10 -30.36
CA GLY A 342 17.30 22.16 -31.35
C GLY A 342 16.89 23.52 -30.79
N GLU A 343 15.99 24.22 -31.47
CA GLU A 343 15.46 25.53 -31.01
C GLU A 343 14.24 25.40 -30.09
N ASN A 344 13.66 24.20 -29.94
CA ASN A 344 12.40 24.01 -29.23
C ASN A 344 12.59 23.37 -27.85
N LEU A 345 11.69 23.70 -26.93
CA LEU A 345 11.55 22.98 -25.66
C LEU A 345 10.53 21.87 -25.81
N ARG A 346 10.94 20.64 -25.48
CA ARG A 346 10.05 19.47 -25.41
C ARG A 346 9.85 19.05 -23.97
N ARG A 347 8.63 18.59 -23.68
CA ARG A 347 8.21 18.11 -22.36
C ARG A 347 7.95 16.61 -22.43
N TYR A 348 8.63 15.87 -21.57
CA TYR A 348 8.42 14.44 -21.39
C TYR A 348 7.78 14.20 -20.01
N SER A 349 6.72 13.43 -19.98
CA SER A 349 5.84 13.32 -18.82
C SER A 349 5.65 11.86 -18.41
N HIS A 350 5.60 11.62 -17.11
CA HIS A 350 5.08 10.38 -16.52
C HIS A 350 3.83 10.69 -15.68
N VAL A 351 2.76 9.92 -15.87
CA VAL A 351 1.59 9.90 -14.98
C VAL A 351 1.32 8.47 -14.54
N GLY A 352 1.48 8.21 -13.23
CA GLY A 352 1.35 6.87 -12.65
C GLY A 352 0.17 6.70 -11.71
N THR A 353 -0.27 5.45 -11.57
CA THR A 353 -1.18 5.04 -10.48
C THR A 353 -0.42 4.75 -9.17
N GLY A 354 0.85 4.36 -9.29
CA GLY A 354 1.74 3.92 -8.22
C GLY A 354 2.85 4.89 -7.85
N ASN A 355 3.44 4.71 -6.66
CA ASN A 355 4.57 5.52 -6.17
C ASN A 355 5.88 5.19 -6.89
N TYR A 356 6.82 6.14 -6.85
CA TYR A 356 8.18 5.99 -7.36
C TYR A 356 9.08 5.20 -6.39
N HIS A 357 8.68 3.96 -6.09
CA HIS A 357 9.37 3.11 -5.11
C HIS A 357 9.68 1.72 -5.72
N PRO A 358 10.96 1.38 -5.97
CA PRO A 358 11.35 0.14 -6.66
C PRO A 358 10.87 -1.15 -6.01
N LYS A 359 10.90 -1.24 -4.66
CA LYS A 359 10.39 -2.42 -3.94
C LYS A 359 8.88 -2.62 -4.13
N THR A 360 8.06 -1.57 -3.97
CA THR A 360 6.61 -1.70 -4.15
C THR A 360 6.25 -1.97 -5.61
N ALA A 361 7.00 -1.43 -6.57
CA ALA A 361 6.80 -1.70 -7.99
C ALA A 361 6.99 -3.18 -8.40
N ARG A 362 7.55 -4.03 -7.51
CA ARG A 362 7.65 -5.49 -7.70
C ARG A 362 6.51 -6.27 -7.02
N LEU A 363 5.76 -5.62 -6.14
CA LEU A 363 4.71 -6.23 -5.32
C LEU A 363 3.32 -5.71 -5.66
N TYR A 364 3.22 -4.49 -6.18
CA TYR A 364 1.99 -3.78 -6.47
C TYR A 364 1.78 -3.77 -7.98
N GLU A 365 0.54 -3.99 -8.40
CA GLU A 365 0.14 -3.83 -9.79
C GLU A 365 -0.21 -2.37 -10.05
N ASP A 366 0.50 -1.74 -10.99
CA ASP A 366 0.36 -0.32 -11.29
C ASP A 366 0.45 -0.05 -12.78
N LEU A 367 -0.26 0.98 -13.24
CA LEU A 367 -0.17 1.49 -14.61
C LEU A 367 0.57 2.83 -14.62
N GLY A 368 1.29 3.08 -15.70
CA GLY A 368 1.99 4.36 -15.93
C GLY A 368 1.96 4.75 -17.40
N LEU A 369 1.73 6.03 -17.68
CA LEU A 369 1.84 6.60 -19.02
C LEU A 369 3.12 7.42 -19.10
N LEU A 370 4.07 7.02 -19.94
CA LEU A 370 5.14 7.89 -20.42
C LEU A 370 4.71 8.51 -21.75
N THR A 371 4.87 9.83 -21.89
CA THR A 371 4.39 10.56 -23.08
C THR A 371 5.16 11.85 -23.32
N ALA A 372 5.32 12.22 -24.59
CA ALA A 372 5.77 13.54 -25.02
C ALA A 372 4.61 14.41 -25.58
N ASP A 373 3.36 14.05 -25.29
CA ASP A 373 2.17 14.78 -25.74
C ASP A 373 2.18 16.22 -25.17
N PRO A 374 2.05 17.23 -26.03
CA PRO A 374 2.17 18.63 -25.60
C PRO A 374 1.04 19.08 -24.68
N GLN A 375 -0.15 18.49 -24.77
CA GLN A 375 -1.28 18.81 -23.87
C GLN A 375 -1.03 18.25 -22.47
N VAL A 376 -0.53 17.01 -22.36
CA VAL A 376 -0.16 16.42 -21.06
C VAL A 376 0.99 17.21 -20.42
N GLY A 377 2.04 17.52 -21.19
CA GLY A 377 3.16 18.31 -20.69
C GLY A 377 2.77 19.73 -20.24
N ALA A 378 1.83 20.36 -20.95
CA ALA A 378 1.27 21.66 -20.55
C ALA A 378 0.42 21.55 -19.28
N ASP A 379 -0.44 20.53 -19.18
CA ASP A 379 -1.28 20.31 -17.99
C ASP A 379 -0.44 20.01 -16.74
N LEU A 380 0.63 19.21 -16.86
CA LEU A 380 1.56 18.97 -15.74
C LEU A 380 2.30 20.24 -15.35
N SER A 381 2.72 21.06 -16.31
CA SER A 381 3.36 22.34 -16.02
C SER A 381 2.41 23.27 -15.25
N ASP A 382 1.15 23.36 -15.68
CA ASP A 382 0.09 24.12 -15.01
C ASP A 382 -0.17 23.60 -13.59
N LEU A 383 -0.20 22.27 -13.41
CA LEU A 383 -0.40 21.63 -12.11
C LEU A 383 0.80 21.85 -11.17
N PHE A 384 2.03 21.64 -11.62
CA PHE A 384 3.22 21.92 -10.80
C PHE A 384 3.29 23.39 -10.39
N ASN A 385 2.98 24.32 -11.29
CA ASN A 385 2.97 25.76 -10.97
C ASN A 385 1.88 26.13 -9.97
N ARG A 386 0.76 25.38 -9.94
CA ARG A 386 -0.26 25.50 -8.89
C ARG A 386 0.20 24.92 -7.56
N LEU A 387 0.98 23.84 -7.59
CA LEU A 387 1.46 23.19 -6.37
C LEU A 387 2.64 23.94 -5.74
N SER A 388 3.44 24.64 -6.55
CA SER A 388 4.61 25.41 -6.10
C SER A 388 4.38 26.92 -6.04
N GLY A 389 3.20 27.42 -6.37
CA GLY A 389 2.96 28.86 -6.47
C GLY A 389 1.48 29.23 -6.54
N TYR A 390 1.21 30.53 -6.71
CA TYR A 390 -0.14 31.11 -6.64
C TYR A 390 -0.92 31.05 -7.97
N SER A 391 -1.00 29.88 -8.60
CA SER A 391 -1.83 29.69 -9.81
C SER A 391 -3.27 29.29 -9.46
N ARG A 392 -4.25 29.95 -10.08
CA ARG A 392 -5.68 29.63 -9.97
C ARG A 392 -6.22 28.81 -11.14
N ARG A 393 -5.37 28.18 -11.96
CA ARG A 393 -5.85 27.30 -13.03
C ARG A 393 -6.54 26.06 -12.45
N GLU A 394 -7.80 25.87 -12.80
CA GLU A 394 -8.64 24.74 -12.36
C GLU A 394 -9.05 23.79 -13.48
N THR A 395 -8.88 24.21 -14.74
CA THR A 395 -9.24 23.43 -15.93
C THR A 395 -8.00 22.93 -16.64
N TYR A 396 -8.03 21.65 -17.02
CA TYR A 396 -6.95 20.96 -17.73
C TYR A 396 -7.49 20.34 -19.03
N ARG A 397 -6.61 20.03 -19.98
CA ARG A 397 -6.95 19.54 -21.32
C ARG A 397 -7.20 18.04 -21.32
N ARG A 398 -6.26 17.28 -20.76
CA ARG A 398 -6.26 15.81 -20.68
C ARG A 398 -6.23 15.30 -19.23
N LEU A 399 -6.15 16.18 -18.24
CA LEU A 399 -6.19 15.79 -16.83
C LEU A 399 -7.55 16.07 -16.17
N LEU A 400 -7.88 15.23 -15.19
CA LEU A 400 -8.85 15.51 -14.15
C LEU A 400 -8.12 15.57 -12.81
N VAL A 401 -8.30 16.64 -12.04
CA VAL A 401 -7.50 16.91 -10.85
C VAL A 401 -8.38 17.17 -9.64
N ALA A 402 -8.15 16.42 -8.56
CA ALA A 402 -8.81 16.64 -7.28
C ALA A 402 -8.19 17.84 -6.54
N PRO A 403 -8.97 18.56 -5.71
CA PRO A 403 -10.37 18.28 -5.39
C PRO A 403 -11.39 18.91 -6.35
N LYS A 404 -10.94 19.68 -7.34
CA LYS A 404 -11.82 20.58 -8.10
C LYS A 404 -12.61 19.90 -9.22
N SER A 405 -11.95 19.17 -10.12
CA SER A 405 -12.59 18.70 -11.36
C SER A 405 -12.78 17.19 -11.43
N LEU A 406 -12.12 16.42 -10.56
CA LEU A 406 -12.08 14.96 -10.66
C LEU A 406 -13.43 14.31 -10.42
N ARG A 407 -14.08 14.56 -9.27
CA ARG A 407 -15.37 13.95 -8.93
C ARG A 407 -16.43 14.29 -9.99
N ASP A 408 -16.63 15.57 -10.25
CA ASP A 408 -17.64 16.03 -11.20
C ASP A 408 -17.34 15.54 -12.62
N GLY A 409 -16.06 15.50 -13.01
CA GLY A 409 -15.61 14.95 -14.29
C GLY A 409 -15.96 13.48 -14.47
N LEU A 410 -15.82 12.64 -13.43
CA LEU A 410 -16.21 11.24 -13.48
C LEU A 410 -17.74 11.09 -13.46
N VAL A 411 -18.44 11.79 -12.57
CA VAL A 411 -19.91 11.75 -12.47
C VAL A 411 -20.57 12.15 -13.79
N ALA A 412 -20.07 13.20 -14.46
CA ALA A 412 -20.57 13.63 -15.76
C ALA A 412 -20.44 12.53 -16.83
N ARG A 413 -19.33 11.79 -16.83
CA ARG A 413 -19.09 10.68 -17.76
C ARG A 413 -20.01 9.50 -17.49
N ILE A 414 -20.18 9.13 -16.22
CA ILE A 414 -21.12 8.08 -15.82
C ILE A 414 -22.55 8.43 -16.24
N ASN A 415 -22.99 9.66 -15.97
CA ASN A 415 -24.33 10.12 -16.36
C ASN A 415 -24.51 10.15 -17.89
N LYS A 416 -23.44 10.44 -18.66
CA LYS A 416 -23.48 10.43 -20.13
C LYS A 416 -23.76 9.03 -20.69
N GLU A 417 -23.27 7.98 -20.05
CA GLU A 417 -23.56 6.59 -20.46
C GLU A 417 -25.06 6.28 -20.38
N ALA A 418 -25.79 6.83 -19.39
CA ALA A 418 -27.23 6.68 -19.32
C ALA A 418 -27.92 7.30 -20.56
N ALA A 419 -27.45 8.46 -21.03
CA ALA A 419 -27.98 9.07 -22.24
C ALA A 419 -27.66 8.25 -23.51
N HIS A 420 -26.46 7.66 -23.58
CA HIS A 420 -26.10 6.75 -24.66
C HIS A 420 -27.00 5.50 -24.68
N GLN A 421 -27.25 4.90 -23.52
CA GLN A 421 -28.12 3.74 -23.37
C GLN A 421 -29.56 4.02 -23.81
N HIS A 422 -30.14 5.16 -23.40
CA HIS A 422 -31.49 5.57 -23.83
C HIS A 422 -31.56 5.82 -25.35
N ALA A 423 -30.46 6.27 -25.95
CA ALA A 423 -30.35 6.47 -27.39
C ALA A 423 -30.01 5.18 -28.17
N GLY A 424 -29.95 4.02 -27.51
CA GLY A 424 -29.60 2.73 -28.14
C GLY A 424 -28.14 2.64 -28.61
N ARG A 425 -27.25 3.50 -28.10
CA ARG A 425 -25.82 3.52 -28.44
C ARG A 425 -25.03 2.66 -27.44
N PRO A 426 -23.86 2.11 -27.82
CA PRO A 426 -23.01 1.36 -26.89
C PRO A 426 -22.69 2.18 -25.63
N ALA A 427 -23.03 1.64 -24.47
CA ALA A 427 -22.81 2.27 -23.19
C ALA A 427 -22.30 1.26 -22.16
N TYR A 428 -21.33 1.66 -21.35
CA TYR A 428 -20.86 0.89 -20.20
C TYR A 428 -20.08 1.78 -19.25
N VAL A 429 -20.00 1.36 -18.00
CA VAL A 429 -19.08 1.95 -17.01
C VAL A 429 -18.21 0.83 -16.44
N ARG A 430 -16.89 0.96 -16.52
CA ARG A 430 -15.95 0.02 -15.88
C ARG A 430 -14.97 0.78 -15.01
N ILE A 431 -14.90 0.42 -13.74
CA ILE A 431 -14.09 1.10 -12.73
C ILE A 431 -13.20 0.07 -12.06
N LYS A 432 -11.89 0.32 -12.04
CA LYS A 432 -10.93 -0.40 -11.22
C LYS A 432 -10.34 0.54 -10.18
N VAL A 433 -10.43 0.20 -8.91
CA VAL A 433 -9.95 1.02 -7.79
C VAL A 433 -9.52 0.15 -6.60
N ASN A 434 -8.81 0.73 -5.65
CA ASN A 434 -8.54 0.07 -4.37
C ASN A 434 -9.70 0.22 -3.39
N SER A 435 -10.45 1.32 -3.48
CA SER A 435 -11.58 1.58 -2.60
C SER A 435 -12.66 2.41 -3.28
N MET A 436 -13.92 2.10 -2.97
CA MET A 436 -15.13 2.71 -3.53
C MET A 436 -16.14 3.02 -2.42
N VAL A 437 -16.14 4.26 -1.92
CA VAL A 437 -17.03 4.72 -0.83
C VAL A 437 -17.62 6.12 -1.04
N ASP A 438 -17.22 6.87 -2.09
CA ASP A 438 -17.80 8.19 -2.38
C ASP A 438 -19.24 8.08 -2.89
N GLU A 439 -20.18 8.71 -2.19
CA GLU A 439 -21.61 8.58 -2.43
C GLU A 439 -21.99 9.19 -3.78
N ALA A 440 -21.40 10.31 -4.18
CA ALA A 440 -21.76 10.98 -5.44
C ALA A 440 -21.41 10.12 -6.67
N VAL A 441 -20.25 9.47 -6.65
CA VAL A 441 -19.85 8.52 -7.71
C VAL A 441 -20.69 7.24 -7.65
N ILE A 442 -20.93 6.69 -6.45
CA ILE A 442 -21.77 5.49 -6.27
C ILE A 442 -23.21 5.74 -6.76
N ASP A 443 -23.81 6.87 -6.40
CA ASP A 443 -25.15 7.25 -6.84
C ASP A 443 -25.21 7.47 -8.35
N ALA A 444 -24.14 7.97 -8.97
CA ALA A 444 -24.04 8.05 -10.42
C ALA A 444 -24.05 6.65 -11.05
N CYS A 445 -23.30 5.69 -10.50
CA CYS A 445 -23.33 4.30 -10.93
C CYS A 445 -24.73 3.68 -10.79
N TYR A 446 -25.44 3.93 -9.69
CA TYR A 446 -26.83 3.47 -9.53
C TYR A 446 -27.77 4.09 -10.57
N ARG A 447 -27.65 5.40 -10.84
CA ARG A 447 -28.45 6.05 -11.89
C ARG A 447 -28.17 5.45 -13.28
N ALA A 448 -26.90 5.21 -13.62
CA ALA A 448 -26.53 4.55 -14.86
C ALA A 448 -27.07 3.12 -14.95
N ALA A 449 -26.94 2.33 -13.89
CA ALA A 449 -27.44 0.96 -13.84
C ALA A 449 -28.96 0.89 -14.04
N ARG A 450 -29.72 1.80 -13.41
CA ARG A 450 -31.18 1.93 -13.58
C ARG A 450 -31.60 2.32 -15.01
N ALA A 451 -30.74 3.01 -15.74
CA ALA A 451 -30.94 3.32 -17.15
C ALA A 451 -30.67 2.12 -18.08
N GLY A 452 -30.20 0.98 -17.54
CA GLY A 452 -29.83 -0.20 -18.32
C GLY A 452 -28.34 -0.29 -18.65
N VAL A 453 -27.51 0.65 -18.16
CA VAL A 453 -26.07 0.65 -18.44
C VAL A 453 -25.40 -0.48 -17.63
N PRO A 454 -24.60 -1.37 -18.25
CA PRO A 454 -23.78 -2.32 -17.53
C PRO A 454 -22.65 -1.58 -16.78
N VAL A 455 -22.55 -1.83 -15.47
CA VAL A 455 -21.54 -1.23 -14.59
C VAL A 455 -20.69 -2.33 -13.97
N ASP A 456 -19.40 -2.31 -14.25
CA ASP A 456 -18.41 -3.23 -13.68
C ASP A 456 -17.49 -2.49 -12.71
N ILE A 457 -17.37 -3.00 -11.48
CA ILE A 457 -16.50 -2.43 -10.45
C ILE A 457 -15.52 -3.51 -9.99
N TRP A 458 -14.25 -3.34 -10.35
CA TRP A 458 -13.14 -4.11 -9.84
C TRP A 458 -12.54 -3.37 -8.64
N VAL A 459 -12.82 -3.86 -7.43
CA VAL A 459 -12.36 -3.24 -6.17
C VAL A 459 -11.68 -4.28 -5.30
N ARG A 460 -10.44 -4.02 -4.90
CA ARG A 460 -9.67 -4.97 -4.08
C ARG A 460 -9.80 -4.78 -2.56
N GLY A 461 -10.29 -3.61 -2.13
CA GLY A 461 -10.38 -3.22 -0.73
C GLY A 461 -11.81 -2.85 -0.33
N ILE A 462 -11.96 -1.67 0.29
CA ILE A 462 -13.25 -1.22 0.84
C ILE A 462 -14.23 -0.91 -0.29
N CYS A 463 -15.45 -1.44 -0.21
CA CYS A 463 -16.52 -1.17 -1.17
C CYS A 463 -17.84 -0.93 -0.43
N ALA A 464 -18.47 0.21 -0.68
CA ALA A 464 -19.80 0.55 -0.15
C ALA A 464 -20.93 0.33 -1.18
N VAL A 465 -20.60 -0.12 -2.40
CA VAL A 465 -21.60 -0.42 -3.44
C VAL A 465 -22.34 -1.71 -3.08
N ARG A 466 -23.67 -1.70 -3.20
CA ARG A 466 -24.53 -2.88 -3.08
C ARG A 466 -24.97 -3.32 -4.48
N PRO A 467 -24.33 -4.33 -5.09
CA PRO A 467 -24.71 -4.82 -6.42
C PRO A 467 -25.98 -5.68 -6.37
N GLY A 468 -26.70 -5.80 -7.50
CA GLY A 468 -27.81 -6.76 -7.65
C GLY A 468 -29.10 -6.42 -6.91
N VAL A 469 -29.28 -5.18 -6.44
CA VAL A 469 -30.51 -4.75 -5.77
C VAL A 469 -31.57 -4.40 -6.83
N ALA A 470 -32.71 -5.08 -6.78
CA ALA A 470 -33.83 -4.89 -7.72
C ALA A 470 -34.24 -3.41 -7.83
N GLY A 471 -34.37 -2.91 -9.06
CA GLY A 471 -34.74 -1.51 -9.35
C GLY A 471 -33.68 -0.45 -9.04
N LEU A 472 -32.48 -0.85 -8.57
CA LEU A 472 -31.39 0.06 -8.21
C LEU A 472 -30.05 -0.30 -8.86
N SER A 473 -29.60 -1.55 -8.75
CA SER A 473 -28.24 -1.97 -9.10
C SER A 473 -28.15 -3.34 -9.77
N GLU A 474 -29.23 -3.80 -10.41
CA GLU A 474 -29.29 -5.08 -11.13
C GLU A 474 -28.20 -5.23 -12.21
N ASN A 475 -27.81 -4.12 -12.84
CA ASN A 475 -26.77 -4.08 -13.86
C ASN A 475 -25.37 -3.76 -13.29
N ILE A 476 -25.18 -3.81 -11.97
CA ILE A 476 -23.87 -3.60 -11.33
C ILE A 476 -23.26 -4.93 -10.92
N ARG A 477 -22.04 -5.20 -11.39
CA ARG A 477 -21.20 -6.32 -10.94
C ARG A 477 -20.00 -5.78 -10.19
N VAL A 478 -19.70 -6.38 -9.04
CA VAL A 478 -18.54 -6.01 -8.22
C VAL A 478 -17.66 -7.24 -8.01
N ARG A 479 -16.38 -7.13 -8.39
CA ARG A 479 -15.38 -8.20 -8.24
C ARG A 479 -14.10 -7.71 -7.57
N SER A 480 -13.39 -8.65 -6.96
CA SER A 480 -12.07 -8.45 -6.38
C SER A 480 -11.12 -9.53 -6.85
N VAL A 481 -9.97 -9.13 -7.39
CA VAL A 481 -8.87 -10.04 -7.71
C VAL A 481 -7.85 -9.91 -6.60
N LEU A 482 -7.54 -11.05 -5.97
CA LEU A 482 -6.49 -11.17 -4.96
C LEU A 482 -5.53 -12.27 -5.40
N GLY A 483 -4.23 -12.02 -5.25
CA GLY A 483 -3.23 -12.95 -5.74
C GLY A 483 -1.82 -12.60 -5.27
N ARG A 484 -0.85 -13.02 -6.07
CA ARG A 484 0.59 -12.79 -5.88
C ARG A 484 0.93 -11.30 -5.75
N PHE A 485 0.33 -10.48 -6.59
CA PHE A 485 0.53 -9.04 -6.60
C PHE A 485 -0.66 -8.32 -5.96
N LEU A 486 -0.38 -7.18 -5.34
CA LEU A 486 -1.39 -6.31 -4.77
C LEU A 486 -1.97 -5.43 -5.87
N GLU A 487 -3.19 -5.73 -6.33
CA GLU A 487 -3.92 -4.89 -7.29
C GLU A 487 -3.94 -3.44 -6.82
N HIS A 488 -3.37 -2.50 -7.57
CA HIS A 488 -3.22 -1.12 -7.09
C HIS A 488 -3.57 -0.04 -8.12
N SER A 489 -3.57 -0.36 -9.41
CA SER A 489 -3.92 0.62 -10.44
C SER A 489 -5.36 1.09 -10.32
N ARG A 490 -5.59 2.37 -10.67
CA ARG A 490 -6.93 2.95 -10.77
C ARG A 490 -7.24 3.34 -12.19
N VAL A 491 -8.37 2.86 -12.71
CA VAL A 491 -8.78 2.99 -14.10
C VAL A 491 -10.28 3.24 -14.18
N PHE A 492 -10.69 4.13 -15.08
CA PHE A 492 -12.09 4.43 -15.37
C PHE A 492 -12.29 4.37 -16.88
N ALA A 493 -13.18 3.50 -17.35
CA ALA A 493 -13.49 3.33 -18.76
C ALA A 493 -15.00 3.47 -19.01
N PHE A 494 -15.35 4.22 -20.05
CA PHE A 494 -16.72 4.54 -20.43
C PHE A 494 -16.96 4.15 -21.89
N GLY A 495 -18.14 3.61 -22.21
CA GLY A 495 -18.50 3.16 -23.56
C GLY A 495 -18.65 4.30 -24.56
N ASN A 496 -19.11 5.48 -24.10
CA ASN A 496 -19.13 6.75 -24.81
C ASN A 496 -19.70 6.64 -26.24
N GLY A 497 -20.75 5.83 -26.40
CA GLY A 497 -21.49 5.71 -27.65
C GLY A 497 -20.71 5.09 -28.81
N GLY A 498 -19.74 4.22 -28.51
CA GLY A 498 -18.95 3.46 -29.49
C GLY A 498 -17.47 3.86 -29.57
N GLU A 499 -17.08 4.96 -28.93
CA GLU A 499 -15.70 5.45 -28.88
C GLU A 499 -15.20 5.49 -27.44
N PRO A 500 -14.68 4.37 -26.90
CA PRO A 500 -14.32 4.27 -25.50
C PRO A 500 -13.43 5.39 -25.00
N GLU A 501 -13.78 5.94 -23.83
CA GLU A 501 -12.97 6.93 -23.12
C GLU A 501 -12.37 6.29 -21.87
N VAL A 502 -11.03 6.30 -21.76
CA VAL A 502 -10.29 5.63 -20.68
C VAL A 502 -9.41 6.62 -19.93
N TRP A 503 -9.42 6.51 -18.61
CA TRP A 503 -8.66 7.32 -17.67
C TRP A 503 -7.88 6.43 -16.71
N LEU A 504 -6.67 6.84 -16.33
CA LEU A 504 -5.91 6.22 -15.26
C LEU A 504 -5.23 7.28 -14.39
N GLY A 505 -4.93 6.92 -13.14
CA GLY A 505 -4.11 7.78 -12.28
C GLY A 505 -4.22 7.43 -10.80
N SER A 506 -4.06 8.43 -9.95
CA SER A 506 -3.74 8.20 -8.54
C SER A 506 -4.94 8.06 -7.60
N ALA A 507 -6.14 8.47 -8.03
CA ALA A 507 -7.31 8.58 -7.17
C ALA A 507 -8.05 7.25 -6.97
N ASP A 508 -8.29 6.89 -5.71
CA ASP A 508 -9.40 6.01 -5.31
C ASP A 508 -10.69 6.83 -5.11
N MET A 509 -11.84 6.18 -5.02
CA MET A 509 -13.14 6.84 -4.84
C MET A 509 -13.49 6.92 -3.35
N MET A 510 -12.75 7.76 -2.62
CA MET A 510 -13.01 8.06 -1.19
C MET A 510 -12.99 9.56 -0.95
N HIS A 511 -13.73 10.06 0.05
CA HIS A 511 -13.78 11.51 0.37
C HIS A 511 -12.41 12.14 0.50
N ARG A 512 -11.49 11.50 1.23
CA ARG A 512 -10.14 12.04 1.41
C ARG A 512 -9.35 12.17 0.09
N ASN A 513 -9.62 11.32 -0.90
CA ASN A 513 -8.97 11.36 -2.21
C ASN A 513 -9.57 12.47 -3.08
N LEU A 514 -10.87 12.70 -2.95
CA LEU A 514 -11.61 13.62 -3.80
C LEU A 514 -11.72 15.03 -3.23
N ASP A 515 -11.61 15.22 -1.91
CA ASP A 515 -11.81 16.51 -1.23
C ASP A 515 -10.54 17.05 -0.57
N ARG A 516 -9.69 16.16 -0.03
CA ARG A 516 -8.56 16.53 0.84
C ARG A 516 -7.18 16.21 0.25
N ARG A 517 -7.15 15.79 -1.02
CA ARG A 517 -5.93 15.41 -1.73
C ARG A 517 -5.84 16.04 -3.10
N ILE A 518 -4.61 16.26 -3.53
CA ILE A 518 -4.28 16.47 -4.94
C ILE A 518 -4.06 15.11 -5.58
N GLU A 519 -5.02 14.69 -6.38
CA GLU A 519 -4.97 13.50 -7.21
C GLU A 519 -5.07 13.91 -8.68
N ALA A 520 -4.51 13.11 -9.59
CA ALA A 520 -4.60 13.36 -11.02
C ALA A 520 -4.96 12.09 -11.77
N LEU A 521 -5.89 12.20 -12.72
CA LEU A 521 -6.16 11.19 -13.75
C LEU A 521 -5.80 11.77 -15.12
N VAL A 522 -5.20 10.96 -15.99
CA VAL A 522 -4.91 11.30 -17.38
C VAL A 522 -5.82 10.52 -18.33
N ARG A 523 -6.38 11.22 -19.33
CA ARG A 523 -7.13 10.58 -20.43
C ARG A 523 -6.16 9.88 -21.37
N ILE A 524 -6.43 8.63 -21.72
CA ILE A 524 -5.67 7.87 -22.71
C ILE A 524 -6.19 8.19 -24.11
N SER A 525 -5.32 8.71 -24.99
CA SER A 525 -5.64 9.06 -26.38
C SER A 525 -5.43 7.88 -27.32
N ASP A 526 -4.33 7.16 -27.15
CA ASP A 526 -3.93 6.06 -28.03
C ASP A 526 -5.00 4.94 -28.06
N PRO A 527 -5.57 4.61 -29.24
CA PRO A 527 -6.58 3.56 -29.36
C PRO A 527 -6.11 2.17 -28.91
N ALA A 528 -4.84 1.81 -29.14
CA ALA A 528 -4.29 0.52 -28.74
C ALA A 528 -4.15 0.44 -27.21
N HIS A 529 -3.72 1.53 -26.56
CA HIS A 529 -3.71 1.62 -25.09
C HIS A 529 -5.13 1.53 -24.50
N ARG A 530 -6.10 2.26 -25.07
CA ARG A 530 -7.51 2.18 -24.67
C ARG A 530 -8.04 0.74 -24.77
N ALA A 531 -7.76 0.07 -25.88
CA ALA A 531 -8.19 -1.31 -26.10
C ALA A 531 -7.48 -2.30 -25.14
N ALA A 532 -6.19 -2.11 -24.86
CA ALA A 532 -5.45 -2.95 -23.92
C ALA A 532 -6.00 -2.86 -22.49
N ILE A 533 -6.26 -1.64 -22.01
CA ILE A 533 -6.84 -1.41 -20.68
C ILE A 533 -8.27 -1.94 -20.61
N THR A 534 -9.07 -1.71 -21.66
CA THR A 534 -10.46 -2.22 -21.72
C THR A 534 -10.50 -3.74 -21.65
N ARG A 535 -9.63 -4.43 -22.40
CA ARG A 535 -9.50 -5.90 -22.34
C ARG A 535 -9.02 -6.40 -20.97
N LEU A 536 -8.14 -5.66 -20.28
CA LEU A 536 -7.72 -5.99 -18.93
C LEU A 536 -8.92 -6.00 -17.97
N LEU A 537 -9.74 -4.94 -18.01
CA LEU A 537 -10.95 -4.84 -17.20
C LEU A 537 -11.95 -5.97 -17.55
N GLU A 538 -12.17 -6.25 -18.82
CA GLU A 538 -13.04 -7.35 -19.26
C GLU A 538 -12.54 -8.71 -18.75
N THR A 539 -11.23 -8.96 -18.81
CA THR A 539 -10.64 -10.19 -18.32
C THR A 539 -10.83 -10.34 -16.81
N GLY A 540 -10.55 -9.29 -16.03
CA GLY A 540 -10.75 -9.33 -14.57
C GLY A 540 -12.22 -9.42 -14.15
N MET A 541 -13.14 -8.99 -15.02
CA MET A 541 -14.59 -9.05 -14.80
C MET A 541 -15.26 -10.28 -15.44
N SER A 542 -14.48 -11.20 -16.00
CA SER A 542 -14.98 -12.42 -16.66
C SER A 542 -15.25 -13.53 -15.66
N ASP A 543 -16.33 -14.29 -15.88
CA ASP A 543 -16.64 -15.52 -15.12
C ASP A 543 -15.62 -16.63 -15.36
N SER A 544 -14.82 -16.52 -16.42
CA SER A 544 -13.71 -17.44 -16.71
C SER A 544 -12.45 -17.16 -15.88
N THR A 545 -12.47 -16.18 -14.98
CA THR A 545 -11.30 -15.72 -14.23
C THR A 545 -11.53 -15.87 -12.73
N SER A 546 -10.53 -16.43 -12.06
CA SER A 546 -10.54 -16.64 -10.61
C SER A 546 -10.59 -15.29 -9.89
N SER A 547 -11.68 -15.03 -9.17
CA SER A 547 -11.93 -13.76 -8.48
C SER A 547 -12.92 -13.95 -7.33
N TRP A 548 -13.12 -12.90 -6.53
CA TRP A 548 -14.17 -12.84 -5.52
C TRP A 548 -15.32 -11.98 -6.03
N HIS A 549 -16.56 -12.41 -5.82
CA HIS A 549 -17.76 -11.69 -6.24
C HIS A 549 -18.49 -11.17 -5.00
N LEU A 550 -18.88 -9.89 -5.00
CA LEU A 550 -19.70 -9.31 -3.95
C LEU A 550 -21.18 -9.53 -4.28
N GLY A 551 -21.92 -10.18 -3.37
CA GLY A 551 -23.36 -10.40 -3.46
C GLY A 551 -24.18 -9.20 -2.97
N ALA A 552 -25.49 -9.23 -3.24
CA ALA A 552 -26.45 -8.20 -2.79
C ALA A 552 -26.62 -8.16 -1.27
N ASP A 553 -26.31 -9.27 -0.59
CA ASP A 553 -26.29 -9.41 0.86
C ASP A 553 -25.06 -8.77 1.51
N GLY A 554 -24.06 -8.39 0.72
CA GLY A 554 -22.78 -7.83 1.18
C GLY A 554 -21.69 -8.87 1.42
N ASN A 555 -21.94 -10.16 1.12
CA ASN A 555 -20.95 -11.22 1.29
C ASN A 555 -20.07 -11.39 0.05
N TRP A 556 -18.79 -11.67 0.27
CA TRP A 556 -17.84 -12.00 -0.79
C TRP A 556 -17.76 -13.52 -0.97
N THR A 557 -18.04 -14.00 -2.17
CA THR A 557 -17.91 -15.42 -2.53
C THR A 557 -16.73 -15.62 -3.46
N ARG A 558 -15.87 -16.58 -3.15
CA ARG A 558 -14.74 -16.94 -4.02
C ARG A 558 -15.23 -17.75 -5.22
N HIS A 559 -14.98 -17.24 -6.41
CA HIS A 559 -15.25 -17.91 -7.67
C HIS A 559 -13.93 -18.34 -8.31
N SER A 560 -13.48 -19.56 -8.01
CA SER A 560 -12.16 -20.06 -8.43
C SER A 560 -12.20 -21.34 -9.26
N THR A 561 -13.39 -21.90 -9.53
CA THR A 561 -13.58 -23.11 -10.33
C THR A 561 -14.72 -22.91 -11.32
N ASP A 562 -14.68 -23.60 -12.45
CA ASP A 562 -15.80 -23.65 -13.39
C ASP A 562 -16.91 -24.64 -12.96
N ALA A 563 -17.93 -24.80 -13.79
CA ALA A 563 -19.06 -25.70 -13.54
C ALA A 563 -18.66 -27.18 -13.42
N GLU A 564 -17.52 -27.57 -14.02
CA GLU A 564 -16.95 -28.91 -13.92
C GLU A 564 -15.95 -29.05 -12.76
N GLY A 565 -15.79 -28.00 -11.92
CA GLY A 565 -14.88 -28.00 -10.78
C GLY A 565 -13.41 -27.77 -11.14
N ARG A 566 -13.08 -27.42 -12.39
CA ARG A 566 -11.70 -27.17 -12.82
C ARG A 566 -11.26 -25.76 -12.41
N PRO A 567 -10.01 -25.56 -11.98
CA PRO A 567 -9.53 -24.24 -11.56
C PRO A 567 -9.61 -23.19 -12.67
N LEU A 568 -10.20 -22.04 -12.36
CA LEU A 568 -10.17 -20.86 -13.22
C LEU A 568 -8.79 -20.22 -13.21
N ARG A 569 -8.41 -19.60 -14.33
CA ARG A 569 -7.12 -18.89 -14.42
C ARG A 569 -7.15 -17.60 -13.61
N ASN A 570 -6.04 -17.28 -12.96
CA ASN A 570 -5.83 -16.00 -12.30
C ASN A 570 -5.29 -14.97 -13.32
N VAL A 571 -5.85 -13.76 -13.35
CA VAL A 571 -5.45 -12.71 -14.30
C VAL A 571 -3.96 -12.34 -14.19
N GLN A 572 -3.39 -12.37 -12.98
CA GLN A 572 -1.98 -12.06 -12.76
C GLN A 572 -1.07 -13.10 -13.42
N GLU A 573 -1.41 -14.38 -13.30
CA GLU A 573 -0.69 -15.47 -13.97
C GLU A 573 -0.86 -15.41 -15.49
N MET A 574 -2.05 -15.04 -15.98
CA MET A 574 -2.28 -14.81 -17.41
C MET A 574 -1.37 -13.70 -17.96
N LEU A 575 -1.18 -12.62 -17.19
CA LEU A 575 -0.30 -11.51 -17.55
C LEU A 575 1.18 -11.89 -17.49
N ILE A 576 1.59 -12.66 -16.47
CA ILE A 576 2.95 -13.24 -16.39
C ILE A 576 3.24 -14.11 -17.61
N ASP A 577 2.33 -15.03 -17.95
CA ASP A 577 2.48 -15.94 -19.09
C ASP A 577 2.58 -15.16 -20.42
N ALA A 578 1.74 -14.13 -20.59
CA ALA A 578 1.76 -13.28 -21.77
C ALA A 578 3.12 -12.58 -21.92
N ARG A 579 3.74 -12.12 -20.83
CA ARG A 579 5.08 -11.52 -20.87
C ARG A 579 6.18 -12.55 -21.13
N ARG A 580 6.10 -13.74 -20.54
CA ARG A 580 7.07 -14.83 -20.79
C ARG A 580 7.06 -15.27 -22.26
N ARG A 581 5.88 -15.45 -22.85
CA ARG A 581 5.74 -15.83 -24.27
C ARG A 581 6.32 -14.78 -25.21
N ARG A 582 6.13 -13.49 -24.90
CA ARG A 582 6.73 -12.39 -25.68
C ARG A 582 8.25 -12.42 -25.64
N ARG A 583 8.89 -12.77 -24.51
CA ARG A 583 10.35 -12.90 -24.42
C ARG A 583 10.91 -14.12 -25.16
N ALA A 584 10.10 -15.16 -25.34
CA ALA A 584 10.50 -16.39 -26.03
C ALA A 584 10.27 -16.32 -27.55
N ALA A 585 9.57 -15.30 -28.05
CA ALA A 585 9.40 -15.07 -29.47
C ALA A 585 10.64 -14.31 -30.01
N PRO A 586 11.30 -14.82 -31.07
CA PRO A 586 12.52 -14.23 -31.63
C PRO A 586 12.30 -12.87 -32.29
#